data_AF-A0A966SGY4-F1
#
_entry.id   AF-A0A966SGY4-F1
#
_cell.length_a   1.000
_cell.length_b   1.000
_cell.length_c   1.000
_cell.angle_alpha   90.00
_cell.angle_beta   90.00
_cell.angle_gamma   90.00
#
_symmetry.space_group_name_H-M   'P 1'
#
loop_
_entity.id
_entity.type
_entity.pdbx_description
1 polymer ?
#
loop_
_entity_poly.entity_id
_entity_poly.type
_entity_poly.pdbx_seq_one_letter_code
_entity_poly.pdbx_strand_id
1 'polypeptide(L)' 'RVKSREQLLDEIRNRNYEVFDRSIDVHISGLRKKLGDDPREPRFIRTVRSAGYMLIRPDAP' A
#
# COMPACT_ATOMS: atom_id res chain seq x y z
N ARG A 1 8.22 -0.36 -8.29
CA ARG A 1 8.44 1.11 -8.21
C ARG A 1 7.71 1.67 -6.99
N VAL A 2 8.20 2.73 -6.36
CA VAL A 2 7.50 3.39 -5.24
C VAL A 2 6.29 4.16 -5.78
N LYS A 3 5.19 4.17 -5.02
CA LYS A 3 3.97 4.93 -5.28
C LYS A 3 3.63 5.82 -4.09
N SER A 4 3.38 7.10 -4.36
CA SER A 4 2.91 8.04 -3.33
C SER A 4 1.48 7.73 -2.91
N ARG A 5 1.08 8.24 -1.75
CA ARG A 5 -0.31 8.10 -1.27
C ARG A 5 -1.30 8.71 -2.25
N GLU A 6 -0.98 9.87 -2.79
CA GLU A 6 -1.76 10.56 -3.82
C GLU A 6 -1.90 9.72 -5.08
N GLN A 7 -0.80 9.14 -5.58
CA GLN A 7 -0.84 8.25 -6.75
C GLN A 7 -1.70 7.00 -6.50
N LEU A 8 -1.61 6.42 -5.30
CA LEU A 8 -2.46 5.29 -4.92
C LEU A 8 -3.93 5.70 -4.85
N LEU A 9 -4.24 6.90 -4.33
CA LEU A 9 -5.59 7.46 -4.31
C LEU A 9 -6.14 7.70 -5.72
N ASP A 10 -5.35 8.29 -6.62
CA ASP A 10 -5.77 8.53 -8.00
C ASP A 10 -6.04 7.24 -8.77
N GLU A 11 -5.20 6.21 -8.57
CA GLU A 11 -5.35 4.92 -9.25
C GLU A 11 -6.59 4.13 -8.77
N ILE A 12 -7.00 4.29 -7.51
CA ILE A 12 -8.23 3.65 -6.99
C ILE A 12 -9.49 4.45 -7.33
N ARG A 13 -9.40 5.78 -7.46
CA ARG A 13 -10.53 6.66 -7.80
C ARG A 13 -11.17 6.32 -9.15
N ASN A 14 -10.38 5.84 -10.12
CA ASN A 14 -10.89 5.41 -11.43
C ASN A 14 -11.71 4.10 -11.41
N ARG A 15 -11.80 3.41 -10.27
CA ARG A 15 -12.52 2.13 -10.15
C ARG A 15 -13.87 2.27 -9.43
N ASN A 16 -14.75 3.19 -9.82
CA ASN A 16 -16.16 3.29 -9.32
C ASN A 16 -16.35 3.14 -7.79
N TYR A 17 -15.30 3.40 -7.01
CA TYR A 17 -15.33 3.35 -5.56
C TYR A 17 -15.58 4.79 -5.15
N GLU A 18 -16.84 5.11 -4.87
CA GLU A 18 -17.19 6.36 -4.21
C GLU A 18 -16.20 6.59 -3.07
N VAL A 19 -15.56 7.74 -3.16
CA VAL A 19 -14.36 8.12 -2.41
C VAL A 19 -14.70 8.19 -0.93
N PHE A 20 -14.67 7.04 -0.26
CA PHE A 20 -14.44 7.04 1.17
C PHE A 20 -12.95 7.33 1.33
N ASP A 21 -12.66 8.56 1.73
CA ASP A 21 -11.36 9.06 2.18
C ASP A 21 -10.88 8.30 3.43
N ARG A 22 -10.74 6.99 3.28
CA ARG A 22 -10.09 6.13 4.23
C ARG A 22 -8.62 6.27 3.92
N SER A 23 -7.90 6.99 4.79
CA SER A 23 -6.45 7.17 4.74
C SER A 23 -5.78 5.90 4.18
N ILE A 24 -4.99 6.06 3.11
CA ILE A 24 -4.27 4.96 2.45
C ILE A 24 -3.57 4.05 3.47
N ASP A 25 -3.08 4.62 4.58
CA ASP A 25 -2.42 3.88 5.64
C ASP A 25 -3.35 2.83 6.30
N VAL A 26 -4.65 3.12 6.45
CA VAL A 26 -5.68 2.18 6.95
C VAL A 26 -5.86 1.02 5.99
N HIS A 27 -5.95 1.31 4.70
CA HIS A 27 -6.09 0.28 3.67
C HIS A 27 -4.83 -0.61 3.59
N ILE A 28 -3.64 0.00 3.67
CA ILE A 28 -2.38 -0.75 3.73
C ILE A 28 -2.31 -1.62 4.98
N SER A 29 -2.73 -1.11 6.15
CA SER A 29 -2.79 -1.90 7.38
C SER A 29 -3.73 -3.11 7.26
N GLY A 30 -4.92 -2.90 6.68
CA GLY A 30 -5.87 -3.98 6.43
C GLY A 30 -5.36 -5.01 5.41
N LEU A 31 -4.67 -4.55 4.36
CA LEU A 31 -4.05 -5.42 3.36
C LEU A 31 -2.92 -6.25 3.97
N ARG A 32 -2.05 -5.64 4.78
CA ARG A 32 -0.99 -6.33 5.52
C ARG A 32 -1.54 -7.42 6.42
N LYS A 33 -2.62 -7.14 7.16
CA LYS A 33 -3.29 -8.15 8.00
C LYS A 33 -3.81 -9.34 7.19
N LYS A 34 -4.39 -9.10 6.02
CA LYS A 34 -4.88 -10.17 5.13
C LYS A 34 -3.76 -10.99 4.49
N LEU A 35 -2.63 -10.35 4.20
CA LEU A 35 -1.44 -10.99 3.64
C LEU A 35 -0.53 -11.65 4.68
N GLY A 36 -0.77 -11.41 5.98
CA GLY A 36 0.17 -11.79 7.04
C GLY A 36 1.52 -11.08 6.92
N ASP A 37 1.52 -9.84 6.42
CA ASP A 37 2.72 -9.05 6.13
C ASP A 37 3.08 -8.15 7.32
N ASP A 38 4.22 -8.41 7.98
CA ASP A 38 4.68 -7.58 9.10
C ASP A 38 5.30 -6.27 8.57
N PRO A 39 4.86 -5.07 9.03
CA PRO A 39 5.50 -3.81 8.64
C PRO A 39 6.99 -3.70 9.02
N ARG A 40 7.45 -4.44 10.03
CA ARG A 40 8.85 -4.49 10.50
C ARG A 40 9.70 -5.41 9.65
N GLU A 41 9.10 -6.45 9.08
CA GLU A 41 9.72 -7.41 8.17
C GLU A 41 8.82 -7.62 6.94
N PRO A 42 8.71 -6.59 6.06
CA PRO A 42 7.76 -6.63 4.97
C PRO A 42 8.22 -7.63 3.90
N ARG A 43 7.33 -8.54 3.55
CA ARG A 43 7.47 -9.51 2.45
C ARG A 43 6.77 -9.04 1.18
N PHE A 44 5.72 -8.23 1.33
CA PHE A 44 4.92 -7.73 0.21
C PHE A 44 4.89 -6.22 0.11
N ILE A 45 4.71 -5.50 1.22
CA ILE A 45 4.50 -4.05 1.18
C ILE A 45 5.59 -3.34 1.99
N ARG A 46 6.56 -2.77 1.28
CA ARG A 46 7.61 -1.95 1.90
C ARG A 46 7.13 -0.50 2.04
N THR A 47 7.22 0.03 3.26
CA THR A 47 7.03 1.47 3.51
C THR A 47 8.31 2.21 3.13
N VAL A 48 8.20 3.22 2.26
CA VAL A 48 9.28 4.16 1.97
C VAL A 48 8.94 5.49 2.62
N ARG A 49 9.64 5.85 3.71
CA ARG A 49 9.36 7.07 4.47
C ARG A 49 9.34 8.30 3.56
N SER A 50 8.34 9.15 3.76
CA SER A 50 8.08 10.37 2.96
C SER A 50 7.78 10.16 1.46
N ALA A 51 7.93 8.95 0.91
CA ALA A 51 7.68 8.66 -0.50
C ALA A 51 6.41 7.83 -0.74
N GLY A 52 6.05 6.94 0.18
CA GLY A 52 4.82 6.12 0.11
C GLY A 52 5.08 4.63 0.23
N TYR A 53 4.50 3.83 -0.66
CA TYR A 53 4.51 2.37 -0.58
C TYR A 53 5.09 1.74 -1.83
N MET A 54 5.75 0.60 -1.64
CA MET A 54 6.28 -0.21 -2.73
C MET A 54 5.85 -1.65 -2.54
N LEU A 55 5.22 -2.20 -3.58
CA LEU A 55 5.02 -3.62 -3.69
C LEU A 55 6.39 -4.27 -3.98
N ILE A 56 6.77 -5.22 -3.14
CA ILE A 56 7.95 -6.07 -3.28
C ILE A 56 7.49 -7.50 -3.48
N ARG A 57 8.30 -8.29 -4.17
CA ARG A 57 8.07 -9.72 -4.31
C ARG A 57 8.65 -10.43 -3.08
N PRO A 58 7.92 -11.37 -2.46
CA PRO A 58 8.44 -12.13 -1.31
C PRO A 58 9.64 -13.02 -1.67
N ASP A 59 9.89 -13.20 -2.96
CA ASP A 59 10.90 -14.02 -3.62
C ASP A 59 11.92 -13.17 -4.43
N ALA A 60 11.91 -11.84 -4.25
CA ALA A 60 12.96 -11.00 -4.83
C ALA A 60 14.32 -11.34 -4.17
N PRO A 61 15.35 -11.71 -4.95
CA PRO A 61 16.67 -12.01 -4.42
C PRO A 61 17.33 -10.80 -3.75
#